data_AF-A0A6C0BWZ5-F1
#
_entry.id   AF-A0A6C0BWZ5-F1
#
_cell.length_a   1.000
_cell.length_b   1.000
_cell.length_c   1.000
_cell.angle_alpha   90.00
_cell.angle_beta   90.00
_cell.angle_gamma   90.00
#
_symmetry.space_group_name_H-M   'P 1'
#
loop_
_entity.id
_entity.type
_entity.pdbx_description
1 polymer ?
#
loop_
_entity_poly.entity_id
_entity_poly.type
_entity_poly.pdbx_seq_one_letter_code
_entity_poly.pdbx_strand_id
1 'polypeptide(L)' 'MNTRSKTNYENNAPYSVDIDFNDASESWKSNKKSKGNGCYTYICGQVLKNGKQCMREPDTYCETCGYHKK' A
#
# COMPACT_ATOMS: atom_id res chain seq x y z
N MET A 1 15.02 27.44 -35.11
CA MET A 1 15.85 26.22 -35.18
C MET A 1 15.11 25.13 -34.42
N ASN A 2 14.52 24.16 -35.12
CA ASN A 2 13.79 23.08 -34.45
C ASN A 2 14.79 22.02 -34.02
N THR A 3 14.85 21.77 -32.72
CA THR A 3 15.70 20.73 -32.15
C THR A 3 15.04 19.38 -32.35
N ARG A 4 15.87 18.34 -32.51
CA ARG A 4 15.44 16.96 -32.71
C ARG A 4 14.52 16.42 -31.59
N SER A 5 14.61 17.00 -30.38
CA SER A 5 13.69 16.69 -29.27
C SER A 5 12.30 17.30 -29.45
N LYS A 6 12.19 18.50 -30.05
CA LYS A 6 10.91 19.16 -30.30
C LYS A 6 10.06 18.38 -31.31
N THR A 7 10.68 17.89 -32.39
CA THR A 7 10.00 17.08 -33.40
C THR A 7 9.53 15.73 -32.88
N ASN A 8 10.24 15.11 -31.91
CA ASN A 8 9.80 13.83 -31.35
C ASN A 8 8.57 13.99 -30.44
N TYR A 9 8.49 15.07 -29.66
CA TYR A 9 7.33 15.41 -28.82
C TYR A 9 6.07 15.70 -29.64
N GLU A 10 6.21 16.39 -30.78
CA GLU A 10 5.10 16.70 -31.68
C GLU A 10 4.55 15.46 -32.41
N ASN A 11 5.42 14.50 -32.76
CA ASN A 11 5.03 13.27 -33.46
C ASN A 11 4.60 12.13 -32.50
N ASN A 12 5.07 12.14 -31.25
CA ASN A 12 4.68 11.24 -30.19
C ASN A 12 4.15 12.06 -29.02
N ALA A 13 2.89 12.48 -29.11
CA ALA A 13 2.22 13.14 -28.00
C ALA A 13 2.42 12.28 -26.73
N PRO A 14 2.96 12.85 -25.64
CA PRO A 14 3.15 12.07 -24.42
C PRO A 14 1.79 11.55 -23.97
N TYR A 15 1.72 10.25 -23.69
CA TYR A 15 0.53 9.66 -23.09
C TYR A 15 0.19 10.42 -21.80
N SER A 16 -1.09 10.71 -21.59
CA SER A 16 -1.56 11.21 -20.30
C SER A 16 -1.34 10.09 -19.28
N VAL A 17 -0.41 10.30 -18.36
CA VAL A 17 -0.10 9.37 -17.28
C VAL A 17 -0.91 9.78 -16.06
N ASP A 18 -2.12 9.23 -15.94
CA ASP A 18 -3.00 9.41 -14.79
C ASP A 18 -2.89 8.17 -13.88
N ILE A 19 -1.87 8.16 -13.03
CA ILE A 19 -1.62 7.04 -12.11
C ILE A 19 -2.29 7.35 -10.77
N ASP A 20 -3.35 6.60 -10.45
CA ASP A 20 -3.98 6.62 -9.14
C ASP A 20 -3.18 5.75 -8.14
N PHE A 21 -2.56 6.40 -7.15
CA PHE A 21 -1.85 5.72 -6.07
C PHE A 21 -2.72 5.48 -4.82
N ASN A 22 -3.98 5.90 -4.83
CA ASN A 22 -4.87 5.75 -3.67
C ASN A 22 -5.13 4.27 -3.38
N ASP A 23 -5.52 3.50 -4.39
CA ASP A 23 -5.80 2.07 -4.24
C ASP A 23 -4.56 1.28 -3.78
N ALA A 24 -3.39 1.61 -4.36
CA ALA A 24 -2.12 1.05 -3.93
C ALA A 24 -1.78 1.41 -2.47
N SER A 25 -2.06 2.66 -2.06
CA SER A 25 -1.86 3.14 -0.69
C SER A 25 -2.78 2.43 0.31
N GLU A 26 -4.06 2.25 -0.04
CA GLU A 26 -5.03 1.56 0.80
C GLU A 26 -4.70 0.08 0.93
N SER A 27 -4.37 -0.57 -0.18
CA SER A 27 -3.91 -1.96 -0.20
C SER A 27 -2.65 -2.15 0.68
N TRP A 28 -1.69 -1.23 0.62
CA TRP A 28 -0.50 -1.28 1.47
C TRP A 28 -0.80 -1.05 2.96
N LYS A 29 -1.82 -0.25 3.28
CA LYS A 29 -2.28 0.01 4.66
C LYS A 29 -3.16 -1.10 5.22
N SER A 30 -3.80 -1.91 4.37
CA SER A 30 -4.74 -2.97 4.79
C SER A 30 -4.16 -3.98 5.80
N ASN A 31 -2.84 -4.20 5.79
CA ASN A 31 -2.14 -5.08 6.72
C ASN A 31 -1.21 -4.34 7.70
N LYS A 32 -1.37 -3.02 7.83
CA LYS A 32 -0.57 -2.17 8.71
C LYS A 32 -1.45 -1.24 9.54
N LYS A 33 -0.95 -0.85 10.70
CA LYS A 33 -1.53 0.23 11.51
C LYS A 33 -0.52 1.35 11.66
N SER A 34 -1.02 2.59 11.64
CA SER A 34 -0.21 3.76 11.95
C SER A 34 0.08 3.81 13.46
N LYS A 35 1.33 4.02 13.83
CA LYS A 35 1.76 4.34 15.21
C LYS A 35 1.88 5.85 15.45
N GLY A 36 1.50 6.67 14.46
CA GLY A 36 1.78 8.11 14.46
C GLY A 36 3.17 8.43 13.91
N ASN A 37 3.46 9.71 13.67
CA ASN A 37 4.73 10.22 13.14
C ASN A 37 5.21 9.56 11.83
N GLY A 38 4.27 9.08 11.00
CA GLY A 38 4.59 8.37 9.75
C GLY A 38 5.09 6.94 9.93
N CYS A 39 5.11 6.42 11.16
CA CYS A 39 5.52 5.04 11.44
C CYS A 39 4.35 4.06 11.27
N TYR A 40 4.61 2.91 10.65
CA TYR A 40 3.63 1.84 10.46
C TYR A 40 4.16 0.51 10.99
N THR A 41 3.28 -0.32 11.52
CA THR A 41 3.60 -1.68 11.95
C THR A 41 2.58 -2.66 11.40
N TYR A 42 3.01 -3.88 11.11
CA TYR A 42 2.13 -4.94 10.67
C TYR A 42 1.07 -5.28 11.73
N ILE A 43 -0.09 -5.72 11.27
CA ILE A 43 -1.19 -6.22 12.10
C ILE A 43 -1.43 -7.71 11.85
N CYS A 44 -2.07 -8.36 12.80
CA CYS A 44 -2.48 -9.75 12.71
C CYS A 44 -3.48 -9.95 11.55
N GLY A 45 -3.22 -10.93 10.70
CA GLY A 45 -4.04 -11.22 9.51
C GLY A 45 -5.41 -11.86 9.79
N GLN A 46 -5.81 -12.04 11.05
CA GLN A 46 -7.05 -12.72 11.41
C GLN A 46 -8.21 -11.75 11.58
N VAL A 47 -9.39 -12.17 11.11
CA VAL A 47 -10.66 -11.44 11.29
C VAL A 47 -11.34 -11.93 12.56
N LEU A 48 -11.72 -10.99 13.41
CA LEU A 48 -12.43 -11.24 14.66
C LEU A 48 -13.89 -11.66 14.37
N LYS A 49 -14.55 -12.28 15.36
CA LYS A 49 -15.96 -12.71 15.24
C LYS A 49 -16.94 -11.56 14.94
N ASN A 50 -16.55 -10.32 15.21
CA ASN A 50 -17.34 -9.12 14.92
C ASN A 50 -17.11 -8.57 13.49
N GLY A 51 -16.37 -9.30 12.64
CA GLY A 51 -16.05 -8.90 11.27
C GLY A 51 -14.90 -7.90 11.15
N LYS A 52 -14.30 -7.42 12.25
CA LYS A 52 -13.17 -6.47 12.22
C LYS A 52 -11.83 -7.20 12.15
N GLN A 53 -10.83 -6.60 11.51
CA GLN A 53 -9.47 -7.13 11.54
C GLN A 53 -8.83 -7.01 12.94
N CYS A 54 -8.00 -7.99 13.28
CA CYS A 54 -7.22 -7.96 14.50
C CYS A 54 -6.09 -6.93 14.41
N MET A 55 -6.18 -5.85 15.19
CA MET A 55 -5.17 -4.78 15.23
C MET A 55 -3.93 -5.09 16.10
N ARG A 56 -3.78 -6.33 16.56
CA ARG A 56 -2.63 -6.76 17.37
C ARG A 56 -1.41 -6.95 16.47
N GLU A 57 -0.24 -6.82 17.06
CA GLU A 57 1.00 -7.11 16.32
C GLU A 57 1.10 -8.62 16.06
N PRO A 58 1.49 -9.04 14.86
CA PRO A 58 1.80 -10.43 14.57
C PRO A 58 3.03 -10.86 15.37
N ASP A 59 3.18 -12.17 15.55
CA ASP A 59 4.40 -12.70 16.13
C ASP A 59 5.56 -12.67 15.13
N THR A 60 6.81 -12.67 15.62
CA THR A 60 8.03 -12.54 14.80
C THR A 60 8.10 -13.55 13.65
N TYR A 61 7.53 -14.74 13.86
CA TYR A 61 7.59 -15.84 12.90
C TYR A 61 6.19 -16.31 12.44
N CYS A 62 5.15 -15.51 12.67
CA CYS A 62 3.79 -15.89 12.31
C CYS A 62 2.97 -14.67 11.88
N GLU A 63 2.12 -14.84 10.85
CA GLU A 63 1.20 -13.81 10.36
C GLU A 63 0.06 -13.49 11.35
N THR A 64 -0.04 -14.27 12.43
CA THR A 64 -1.05 -14.13 13.46
C THR A 64 -0.44 -13.73 14.80
N CYS A 65 -1.23 -13.05 15.63
CA CYS A 65 -0.81 -12.73 17.00
C CYS A 65 -0.93 -13.96 17.91
N GLY A 66 -0.31 -13.91 19.10
CA GLY A 66 -0.32 -15.02 20.06
C GLY A 66 -1.69 -15.56 20.46
N TYR A 67 -2.77 -14.78 20.27
CA TYR A 67 -4.15 -15.19 20.56
C TYR A 67 -4.81 -15.99 19.43
N HIS A 68 -4.25 -15.92 18.23
CA HIS A 68 -4.74 -16.63 17.05
C HIS A 68 -3.71 -17.64 16.52
N LYS A 69 -2.62 -17.88 17.27
CA LYS A 69 -1.78 -19.06 17.07
C LYS A 69 -2.62 -20.28 17.40
N LYS A 70 -2.80 -21.17 16.42
CA LYS A 70 -3.37 -22.51 16.64
C LYS A 70 -2.40 -23.37 17.43
#